data_AF-A0A356J9W6-F1
#
_entry.id   AF-A0A356J9W6-F1
#
_cell.length_a   1.000
_cell.length_b   1.000
_cell.length_c   1.000
_cell.angle_alpha   90.00
_cell.angle_beta   90.00
_cell.angle_gamma   90.00
#
_symmetry.space_group_name_H-M   'P 1'
#
loop_
_entity.id
_entity.type
_entity.pdbx_description
1 polymer ?
#
loop_
_entity_poly.entity_id
_entity_poly.type
_entity_poly.pdbx_seq_one_letter_code
_entity_poly.pdbx_strand_id
1 'polypeptide(L)'
;MPPVSDAKQEKIIESSKKLSGLFNDFELSYDAIKEEAQKIQVSPRELALGFIQQNPELKSQFDDKLRVIPDAERTDKAIEKLALTVVLENEKKIIEKRVEDKNMEIGKAKNDKEKETLKSEKEDLNTKRAFIVADLHILDIIM
;
A
#
# COMPACT_ATOMS: atom_id res chain seq x y z
N MET A 1 -8.61 -29.67 -26.35
CA MET A 1 -8.35 -28.21 -26.43
C MET A 1 -7.10 -28.01 -27.26
N PRO A 2 -7.10 -27.21 -28.33
CA PRO A 2 -5.84 -26.79 -28.93
C PRO A 2 -5.07 -25.95 -27.90
N PRO A 3 -3.73 -26.06 -27.84
CA PRO A 3 -2.95 -25.17 -27.00
C PRO A 3 -3.19 -23.73 -27.49
N VAL A 4 -3.49 -22.82 -26.57
CA VAL A 4 -3.34 -21.38 -26.82
C VAL A 4 -1.93 -21.22 -27.39
N SER A 5 -1.81 -20.75 -28.64
CA SER A 5 -0.51 -20.62 -29.31
C SER A 5 0.46 -19.89 -28.40
N ASP A 6 1.68 -20.39 -28.22
CA ASP A 6 2.69 -19.83 -27.28
C ASP A 6 2.82 -18.29 -27.39
N ALA A 7 2.69 -17.76 -28.61
CA ALA A 7 2.67 -16.33 -28.89
C ALA A 7 1.56 -15.52 -28.17
N LYS A 8 0.39 -16.13 -27.89
CA LYS A 8 -0.69 -15.50 -27.12
C LYS A 8 -0.36 -15.49 -25.63
N GLN A 9 0.25 -16.56 -25.12
CA GLN A 9 0.69 -16.62 -23.72
C GLN A 9 1.83 -15.64 -23.44
N GLU A 10 2.82 -15.53 -24.33
CA GLU A 10 3.90 -14.55 -24.20
C GLU A 10 3.37 -13.11 -24.11
N LYS A 11 2.41 -12.74 -24.96
CA LYS A 11 1.77 -11.41 -24.91
C LYS A 11 1.04 -11.17 -23.60
N ILE A 12 0.32 -12.17 -23.08
CA ILE A 12 -0.36 -12.06 -21.78
C ILE A 12 0.67 -11.88 -20.66
N ILE A 13 1.79 -12.61 -20.69
CA ILE A 13 2.85 -12.50 -19.68
C ILE A 13 3.51 -11.12 -19.73
N GLU A 14 3.83 -10.62 -20.93
CA GLU A 14 4.44 -9.30 -21.11
C GLU A 14 3.51 -8.17 -20.64
N SER A 15 2.24 -8.18 -21.08
CA SER A 15 1.25 -7.22 -20.60
C SER A 15 1.01 -7.36 -19.10
N SER A 16 1.00 -8.58 -18.55
CA SER A 16 0.89 -8.79 -17.10
C SER A 16 2.04 -8.15 -16.34
N LYS A 17 3.28 -8.23 -16.84
CA LYS A 17 4.43 -7.53 -16.23
C LYS A 17 4.26 -6.01 -16.23
N LYS A 18 3.70 -5.47 -17.31
CA LYS A 18 3.41 -4.04 -17.40
C LYS A 18 2.31 -3.61 -16.42
N LEU A 19 1.26 -4.43 -16.28
CA LEU A 19 0.24 -4.24 -15.26
C LEU A 19 0.83 -4.35 -13.84
N SER A 20 1.84 -5.21 -13.61
CA SER A 20 2.56 -5.25 -12.33
C SER A 20 3.27 -3.94 -12.02
N GLY A 21 3.82 -3.26 -13.03
CA GLY A 21 4.36 -1.91 -12.87
C GLY A 21 3.28 -0.94 -12.39
N LEU A 22 2.18 -0.84 -13.13
CA LEU A 22 1.04 0.02 -12.78
C LEU A 22 0.44 -0.32 -11.40
N PHE A 23 0.41 -1.60 -11.03
CA PHE A 23 -0.06 -2.06 -9.71
C PHE A 23 0.84 -1.55 -8.58
N ASN A 24 2.17 -1.61 -8.78
CA ASN A 24 3.14 -1.12 -7.81
C ASN A 24 3.12 0.41 -7.68
N ASP A 25 2.78 1.09 -8.77
CA ASP A 25 2.67 2.54 -8.86
C ASP A 25 1.27 3.07 -8.46
N PHE A 26 0.32 2.18 -8.15
CA PHE A 26 -1.08 2.51 -7.81
C PHE A 26 -1.86 3.23 -8.93
N GLU A 27 -1.49 2.95 -10.17
CA GLU A 27 -2.15 3.46 -11.37
C GLU A 27 -2.97 2.37 -12.08
N LEU A 28 -3.03 1.17 -11.51
CA LEU A 28 -3.77 0.06 -12.10
C LEU A 28 -5.27 0.26 -11.90
N SER A 29 -5.96 0.53 -13.01
CA SER A 29 -7.41 0.68 -13.05
C SER A 29 -8.06 -0.37 -13.94
N TYR A 30 -9.37 -0.53 -13.81
CA TYR A 30 -10.15 -1.37 -14.72
C TYR A 30 -9.98 -0.94 -16.18
N ASP A 31 -9.94 0.36 -16.45
CA ASP A 31 -9.72 0.90 -17.78
C ASP A 31 -8.32 0.56 -18.30
N ALA A 32 -7.28 0.67 -17.47
CA ALA A 32 -5.92 0.26 -17.84
C ALA A 32 -5.82 -1.22 -18.23
N ILE A 33 -6.47 -2.11 -17.47
CA ILE A 33 -6.54 -3.55 -17.79
C ILE A 33 -7.29 -3.78 -19.11
N LYS A 34 -8.40 -3.06 -19.33
CA LYS A 34 -9.21 -3.19 -20.54
C LYS A 34 -8.46 -2.68 -21.79
N GLU A 35 -7.80 -1.54 -21.69
CA GLU A 35 -7.00 -0.97 -22.78
C GLU A 35 -5.83 -1.89 -23.15
N GLU A 36 -5.11 -2.41 -22.15
CA GLU A 36 -3.99 -3.31 -22.40
C GLU A 36 -4.48 -4.64 -23.00
N ALA A 37 -5.60 -5.19 -22.51
CA ALA A 37 -6.22 -6.39 -23.08
C ALA A 37 -6.64 -6.18 -24.54
N GLN A 38 -7.18 -5.01 -24.88
CA GLN A 38 -7.50 -4.64 -26.27
C GLN A 38 -6.26 -4.58 -27.16
N LYS A 39 -5.14 -4.01 -26.69
CA LYS A 39 -3.88 -3.93 -27.46
C LYS A 39 -3.36 -5.31 -27.87
N ILE A 40 -3.44 -6.29 -26.97
CA ILE A 40 -3.01 -7.67 -27.25
C ILE A 40 -4.11 -8.57 -27.79
N GLN A 41 -5.30 -8.00 -28.07
CA GLN A 41 -6.47 -8.71 -28.60
C GLN A 41 -6.89 -9.92 -27.73
N VAL A 42 -6.84 -9.76 -26.40
CA VAL A 42 -7.35 -10.76 -25.45
C VAL A 42 -8.50 -10.20 -24.65
N SER A 43 -9.24 -11.08 -23.99
CA SER A 43 -10.27 -10.62 -23.06
C SER A 43 -9.64 -10.01 -21.80
N PRO A 44 -10.22 -8.95 -21.21
CA PRO A 44 -9.78 -8.43 -19.91
C PRO A 44 -9.69 -9.51 -18.84
N ARG A 45 -10.58 -10.50 -18.89
CA ARG A 45 -10.52 -11.72 -18.08
C ARG A 45 -9.21 -12.49 -18.24
N GLU A 46 -8.82 -12.84 -19.47
CA GLU A 46 -7.59 -13.60 -19.72
C GLU A 46 -6.37 -12.85 -19.21
N LEU A 47 -6.34 -11.53 -19.39
CA LEU A 47 -5.25 -10.70 -18.91
C LEU A 47 -5.22 -10.61 -17.37
N ALA A 48 -6.38 -10.40 -16.73
CA ALA A 48 -6.48 -10.35 -15.27
C ALA A 48 -6.12 -11.70 -14.63
N LEU A 49 -6.57 -12.81 -15.20
CA LEU A 49 -6.20 -14.15 -14.73
C LEU A 49 -4.70 -14.41 -14.94
N GLY A 50 -4.14 -14.01 -16.09
CA GLY A 50 -2.70 -14.08 -16.33
C GLY A 50 -1.91 -13.30 -15.28
N PHE A 51 -2.35 -12.09 -14.97
CA PHE A 51 -1.76 -11.25 -13.93
C PHE A 51 -1.84 -11.91 -12.54
N ILE A 52 -2.99 -12.46 -12.17
CA ILE A 52 -3.16 -13.20 -10.91
C ILE A 52 -2.22 -14.42 -10.86
N GLN A 53 -2.10 -15.16 -11.96
CA GLN A 53 -1.21 -16.34 -12.01
C GLN A 53 0.26 -15.99 -11.84
N GLN A 54 0.69 -14.80 -12.26
CA GLN A 54 2.06 -14.31 -12.07
C GLN A 54 2.32 -13.81 -10.64
N ASN A 55 1.28 -13.59 -9.83
CA ASN A 55 1.37 -13.04 -8.49
C ASN A 55 0.85 -14.05 -7.45
N PRO A 56 1.73 -14.76 -6.72
CA PRO A 56 1.32 -15.86 -5.84
C PRO A 56 0.35 -15.45 -4.73
N GLU A 57 0.48 -14.23 -4.20
CA GLU A 57 -0.44 -13.69 -3.19
C GLU A 57 -1.84 -13.46 -3.74
N LEU A 58 -1.94 -12.86 -4.93
CA LEU A 58 -3.22 -12.66 -5.62
C LEU A 58 -3.86 -14.00 -6.00
N LYS A 59 -3.04 -14.96 -6.44
CA LYS A 59 -3.49 -16.31 -6.77
C LYS A 59 -4.16 -16.99 -5.57
N SER A 60 -3.51 -16.95 -4.41
CA SER A 60 -4.09 -17.54 -3.19
C SER A 60 -5.43 -16.90 -2.83
N GLN A 61 -5.51 -15.56 -2.85
CA GLN A 61 -6.75 -14.84 -2.55
C GLN A 61 -7.85 -15.16 -3.57
N PHE A 62 -7.50 -15.26 -4.85
CA PHE A 62 -8.43 -15.61 -5.90
C PHE A 62 -8.97 -17.04 -5.74
N ASP A 63 -8.10 -18.02 -5.50
CA ASP A 63 -8.50 -19.42 -5.26
C ASP A 63 -9.42 -19.54 -4.03
N ASP A 64 -9.09 -18.86 -2.93
CA ASP A 64 -9.92 -18.87 -1.72
C ASP A 64 -11.31 -18.28 -1.97
N LYS A 65 -11.39 -17.13 -2.66
CA LYS A 65 -12.69 -16.54 -2.99
C LYS A 65 -13.47 -17.37 -4.01
N LEU A 66 -12.78 -18.00 -4.96
CA LEU A 66 -13.42 -18.87 -5.95
C LEU A 66 -14.02 -20.12 -5.30
N ARG A 67 -13.37 -20.69 -4.29
CA ARG A 67 -13.87 -21.84 -3.52
C ARG A 67 -15.20 -21.57 -2.81
N VAL A 68 -15.43 -20.33 -2.37
CA VAL A 68 -16.67 -19.93 -1.69
C VAL A 68 -17.85 -19.81 -2.67
N ILE A 69 -17.58 -19.57 -3.96
CA ILE A 69 -18.63 -19.46 -4.99
C ILE A 69 -19.08 -20.87 -5.41
N PRO A 70 -20.38 -21.19 -5.35
CA PRO A 70 -20.93 -22.46 -5.84
C PRO A 70 -20.62 -22.66 -7.32
N ASP A 71 -20.29 -23.89 -7.74
CA ASP A 71 -19.97 -24.19 -9.14
C ASP A 71 -21.06 -23.77 -10.14
N ALA A 72 -22.34 -23.82 -9.72
CA ALA A 72 -23.47 -23.37 -10.53
C ALA A 72 -23.43 -21.86 -10.86
N GLU A 73 -22.73 -21.05 -10.05
CA GLU A 73 -22.61 -19.60 -10.22
C GLU A 73 -21.25 -19.19 -10.81
N ARG A 74 -20.33 -20.13 -11.02
CA ARG A 74 -18.99 -19.90 -11.61
C ARG A 74 -19.04 -19.71 -13.13
N THR A 75 -19.80 -18.69 -13.56
CA THR A 75 -19.82 -18.25 -14.96
C THR A 75 -18.56 -17.47 -15.32
N ASP A 76 -18.21 -17.41 -16.61
CA ASP A 76 -17.04 -16.64 -17.08
C ASP A 76 -17.08 -15.17 -16.62
N LYS A 77 -18.28 -14.56 -16.57
CA LYS A 77 -18.48 -13.20 -16.07
C LYS A 77 -18.26 -13.09 -14.56
N ALA A 78 -18.68 -14.08 -13.78
CA ALA A 78 -18.44 -14.11 -12.33
C ALA A 78 -16.94 -14.26 -12.04
N ILE A 79 -16.26 -15.13 -12.78
CA ILE A 79 -14.81 -15.34 -12.69
C ILE A 79 -14.04 -14.07 -13.07
N GLU A 80 -14.43 -13.39 -14.16
CA GLU A 80 -13.84 -12.12 -14.57
C GLU A 80 -13.99 -11.04 -13.48
N LYS A 81 -15.21 -10.84 -12.98
CA LYS A 81 -15.46 -9.90 -11.90
C LYS A 81 -14.65 -10.24 -10.66
N LEU A 82 -14.58 -11.51 -10.29
CA LEU A 82 -13.82 -11.94 -9.13
C LEU A 82 -12.33 -11.66 -9.29
N ALA A 83 -11.76 -11.99 -10.46
CA ALA A 83 -10.35 -11.74 -10.76
C ALA A 83 -10.02 -10.25 -10.63
N LEU A 84 -10.81 -9.39 -11.28
CA LEU A 84 -10.63 -7.95 -11.19
C LEU A 84 -10.81 -7.41 -9.77
N THR A 85 -11.79 -7.94 -9.03
CA THR A 85 -12.06 -7.55 -7.65
C THR A 85 -10.87 -7.88 -6.75
N VAL A 86 -10.30 -9.08 -6.88
CA VAL A 86 -9.13 -9.50 -6.09
C VAL A 86 -7.92 -8.61 -6.36
N VAL A 87 -7.69 -8.25 -7.63
CA VAL A 87 -6.60 -7.35 -8.02
C VAL A 87 -6.78 -5.97 -7.39
N LEU A 88 -7.94 -5.35 -7.56
CA LEU A 88 -8.22 -4.00 -7.05
C LEU A 88 -8.30 -3.95 -5.51
N GLU A 89 -8.85 -4.98 -4.86
CA GLU A 89 -8.89 -5.06 -3.40
C GLU A 89 -7.49 -5.18 -2.80
N ASN A 90 -6.58 -5.91 -3.44
CA ASN A 90 -5.22 -6.01 -2.94
C ASN A 90 -4.48 -4.67 -3.10
N GLU A 91 -4.64 -4.00 -4.25
CA GLU A 91 -4.09 -2.65 -4.44
C GLU A 91 -4.56 -1.69 -3.35
N LYS A 92 -5.87 -1.70 -3.06
CA LYS A 92 -6.45 -0.90 -1.98
C LYS A 92 -5.81 -1.22 -0.63
N LYS A 93 -5.64 -2.50 -0.26
CA LYS A 93 -4.99 -2.90 1.00
C LYS A 93 -3.56 -2.41 1.09
N ILE A 94 -2.80 -2.47 0.00
CA ILE A 94 -1.42 -1.99 -0.03
C ILE A 94 -1.40 -0.47 0.18
N ILE A 95 -2.31 0.28 -0.45
CA ILE A 95 -2.45 1.72 -0.25
C ILE A 95 -2.80 2.04 1.20
N GLU A 96 -3.83 1.38 1.76
CA GLU A 96 -4.27 1.58 3.15
C GLU A 96 -3.11 1.36 4.13
N LYS A 97 -2.37 0.26 3.96
CA LYS A 97 -1.19 -0.04 4.78
C LYS A 97 -0.09 1.01 4.64
N ARG A 98 0.22 1.46 3.41
CA ARG A 98 1.24 2.51 3.17
C ARG A 98 0.84 3.86 3.79
N VAL A 99 -0.47 4.17 3.81
CA VAL A 99 -0.99 5.38 4.45
C VAL A 99 -0.91 5.27 5.97
N GLU A 100 -1.25 4.11 6.54
CA GLU A 100 -1.07 3.85 7.98
C GLU A 100 0.39 3.93 8.41
N ASP A 101 1.32 3.30 7.68
CA ASP A 101 2.76 3.34 7.97
C ASP A 101 3.28 4.79 7.95
N LYS A 102 2.92 5.57 6.92
CA LYS A 102 3.28 6.99 6.83
C LYS A 102 2.68 7.82 7.97
N ASN A 103 1.43 7.58 8.33
CA ASN A 103 0.78 8.28 9.45
C ASN A 103 1.44 7.93 10.79
N MET A 104 1.88 6.69 10.97
CA MET A 104 2.61 6.25 12.16
C MET A 104 4.01 6.87 12.25
N GLU A 105 4.73 7.00 11.13
CA GLU A 105 6.01 7.73 11.06
C GLU A 105 5.84 9.22 11.38
N ILE A 106 4.83 9.89 10.80
CA ILE A 106 4.55 11.30 11.08
C ILE A 106 4.19 11.51 12.57
N GLY A 107 3.42 10.59 13.15
CA GLY A 107 3.07 10.62 14.57
C GLY A 107 4.28 10.50 15.50
N LYS A 108 5.24 9.62 15.16
CA LYS A 108 6.51 9.51 15.90
C LYS A 108 7.37 10.77 15.75
N ALA A 109 7.55 11.26 14.54
CA ALA A 109 8.36 12.45 14.27
C ALA A 109 7.84 13.72 14.97
N LYS A 110 6.52 13.85 15.16
CA LYS A 110 5.93 14.94 15.96
C LYS A 110 6.20 14.78 17.46
N ASN A 111 6.03 13.58 18.00
CA ASN A 111 6.28 13.30 19.42
C ASN A 111 7.75 13.50 19.83
N ASP A 112 8.70 13.15 18.96
CA ASP A 112 10.12 13.37 19.24
C ASP A 112 10.49 14.87 19.24
N LYS A 113 9.94 15.67 18.30
CA LYS A 113 10.13 17.12 18.28
C LYS A 113 9.53 17.82 19.51
N GLU A 114 8.36 17.38 19.96
CA GLU A 114 7.68 17.95 21.13
C GLU A 114 8.44 17.62 22.43
N LYS A 115 9.00 16.41 22.55
CA LYS A 115 9.85 16.02 23.68
C LYS A 115 11.17 16.81 23.74
N GLU A 116 11.76 17.13 22.59
CA GLU A 116 13.01 17.88 22.51
C GLU A 116 12.81 19.36 22.90
N THR A 117 11.71 19.98 22.45
CA THR A 117 11.34 21.35 22.85
C THR A 117 10.99 21.44 24.33
N LEU A 118 10.22 20.48 24.88
CA LEU A 118 9.89 20.44 26.31
C LEU A 118 11.11 20.23 27.23
N LYS A 119 12.16 19.55 26.76
CA LYS A 119 13.42 19.40 27.50
C LYS A 119 14.22 20.71 27.51
N SER A 120 14.38 21.32 26.34
CA SER A 120 15.10 22.60 26.20
C SER A 120 14.47 23.71 27.04
N GLU A 121 13.14 23.80 27.06
CA GLU A 121 12.42 24.83 27.84
C GLU A 121 12.55 24.62 29.36
N LYS A 122 12.59 23.35 29.82
CA LYS A 122 12.83 23.02 31.22
C LYS A 122 14.26 23.31 31.68
N GLU A 123 15.26 23.05 30.85
CA GLU A 123 16.66 23.41 31.16
C GLU A 123 16.84 24.93 31.26
N ASP A 124 16.20 25.69 30.37
CA ASP A 124 16.26 27.16 30.38
C ASP A 124 15.60 27.76 31.64
N LEU A 125 14.43 27.24 32.03
CA LEU A 125 13.74 27.61 33.28
C LEU A 125 14.54 27.24 34.53
N ASN A 126 15.19 26.08 34.54
CA ASN A 126 15.98 25.64 35.70
C ASN A 126 17.25 26.47 35.87
N THR A 127 17.88 26.86 34.74
CA THR A 127 19.05 27.75 34.74
C THR A 127 18.68 29.16 35.21
N LYS A 128 17.56 29.71 34.76
CA LYS A 128 17.04 31.01 35.23
C LYS A 128 16.71 31.00 36.72
N ARG A 129 16.10 29.92 37.23
CA ARG A 129 15.83 29.75 38.67
C ARG A 129 17.12 29.67 39.50
N ALA A 130 18.12 28.94 39.04
CA ALA A 130 19.42 28.83 39.72
C ALA A 130 20.09 30.21 39.84
N PHE A 131 19.98 31.06 38.80
CA PHE A 131 20.52 32.41 38.81
C PHE A 131 19.85 33.29 39.88
N ILE A 132 18.51 33.25 39.97
CA ILE A 132 17.75 34.03 40.96
C ILE A 132 18.07 33.58 42.40
N VAL A 133 18.21 32.27 42.63
CA VAL A 133 18.55 31.73 43.96
C VAL A 133 19.99 32.09 44.37
N ALA A 134 20.92 32.15 43.41
CA ALA A 134 22.29 32.62 43.69
C ALA A 134 22.32 34.11 44.05
N ASP A 135 21.54 34.94 43.36
CA ASP A 135 21.47 36.38 43.60
C ASP A 135 20.83 36.70 44.98
N LEU A 136 19.78 35.95 45.36
CA LEU A 136 19.16 36.08 46.69
C LEU A 136 20.13 35.73 47.83
N HIS A 137 20.93 34.67 47.68
CA HIS A 137 21.91 34.29 48.71
C HIS A 137 23.08 35.26 48.82
N ILE A 138 23.44 35.99 47.77
CA ILE A 138 24.47 37.03 47.84
C ILE A 138 23.99 38.22 48.69
N LEU A 139 22.70 38.56 48.61
CA LEU A 139 22.11 39.63 49.42
C LEU A 139 22.01 39.30 50.91
N ASP A 140 21.81 38.04 51.28
CA ASP A 140 21.79 37.59 52.68
C ASP A 140 23.19 37.55 53.35
N ILE A 141 24.28 37.68 52.58
CA ILE A 141 25.66 37.66 53.10
C ILE A 141 26.21 39.08 53.37
N ILE A 142 25.55 40.13 52.86
CA ILE A 142 26.05 41.53 52.90
C ILE A 142 25.27 42.40 53.91
N MET A 143 24.26 41.87 54.61
CA MET A 143 23.57 42.54 55.72
C MET A 143 24.05 42.02 57.08
#